data_AF-A0A817F391-F1
#
_entry.id   AF-A0A817F391-F1
#
_cell.length_a   1.000
_cell.length_b   1.000
_cell.length_c   1.000
_cell.angle_alpha   90.00
_cell.angle_beta   90.00
_cell.angle_gamma   90.00
#
_symmetry.space_group_name_H-M   'P 1'
#
loop_
_entity.id
_entity.type
_entity.pdbx_description
1 polymer ?
#
loop_
_entity_poly.entity_id
_entity_poly.type
_entity_poly.pdbx_seq_one_letter_code
_entity_poly.pdbx_strand_id
1 'polypeptide(L)'
;MIYFHTMNFIQHPSYSEQMHDIALISSKLTIENINKLLERFELQCISFERLQTSGRINLIFNLKVQSKTSSYMEFILKISNPHRYWKEYRIKNEVYTMGYLLEHTTIPLPKIFDYSVNFETSILSCEYILMEKIHGHT
;
A
#
# COMPACT_ATOMS: atom_id res chain seq x y z
N MET A 1 41.58 -1.36 29.33
CA MET A 1 41.41 -1.61 27.87
C MET A 1 39.91 -1.67 27.63
N ILE A 2 39.30 -0.57 27.20
CA ILE A 2 37.84 -0.48 27.02
C ILE A 2 37.54 -0.94 25.59
N TYR A 3 36.80 -2.04 25.46
CA TYR A 3 36.31 -2.53 24.17
C TYR A 3 35.25 -1.56 23.65
N PHE A 4 35.60 -0.79 22.61
CA PHE A 4 34.61 -0.08 21.80
C PHE A 4 33.79 -1.12 21.04
N HIS A 5 32.60 -1.42 21.54
CA HIS A 5 31.59 -2.11 20.75
C HIS A 5 31.29 -1.22 19.54
N THR A 6 31.52 -1.76 18.34
CA THR A 6 31.15 -1.14 17.07
C THR A 6 29.65 -0.85 17.12
N MET A 7 29.29 0.42 17.33
CA MET A 7 27.93 0.88 17.10
C MET A 7 27.65 0.68 15.61
N ASN A 8 26.85 -0.33 15.28
CA ASN A 8 26.30 -0.49 13.94
C ASN A 8 25.32 0.65 13.71
N PHE A 9 25.82 1.78 13.18
CA PHE A 9 24.96 2.84 12.69
C PHE A 9 24.05 2.26 11.60
N ILE A 10 22.76 2.54 11.70
CA ILE A 10 21.78 2.22 10.67
C ILE A 10 22.23 2.96 9.41
N GLN A 11 22.82 2.24 8.45
CA GLN A 11 23.13 2.81 7.15
C GLN A 11 21.80 3.07 6.45
N HIS A 12 21.43 4.35 6.31
CA HIS A 12 20.31 4.75 5.48
C HIS A 12 20.58 4.31 4.04
N PRO A 13 19.59 3.72 3.36
CA PRO A 13 19.77 3.31 1.98
C PRO A 13 20.06 4.52 1.10
N SER A 14 20.90 4.30 0.11
CA SER A 14 21.10 5.29 -0.93
C SER A 14 19.77 5.57 -1.64
N TYR A 15 19.62 6.78 -2.16
CA TYR A 15 18.46 7.15 -2.98
C TYR A 15 18.30 6.21 -4.19
N SER A 16 19.41 5.78 -4.79
CA SER A 16 19.44 4.85 -5.92
C SER A 16 18.84 3.49 -5.60
N GLU A 17 19.14 2.91 -4.42
CA GLU A 17 18.57 1.63 -4.00
C GLU A 17 17.06 1.73 -3.80
N GLN A 18 16.60 2.81 -3.15
CA GLN A 18 15.17 3.05 -2.97
C GLN A 18 14.44 3.20 -4.31
N MET A 19 15.03 3.89 -5.29
CA MET A 19 14.44 4.04 -6.62
C MET A 19 14.41 2.72 -7.39
N HIS A 20 15.43 1.88 -7.23
CA HIS A 20 15.45 0.54 -7.84
C HIS A 20 14.31 -0.33 -7.30
N ASP A 21 14.14 -0.39 -5.98
CA ASP A 21 13.07 -1.17 -5.35
C ASP A 21 11.67 -0.66 -5.76
N ILE A 22 11.50 0.66 -5.84
CA ILE A 22 10.26 1.28 -6.33
C ILE A 22 9.98 0.91 -7.79
N ALA A 23 11.01 0.90 -8.65
CA ALA A 23 10.87 0.54 -10.05
C ALA A 23 10.48 -0.94 -10.21
N LEU A 24 11.08 -1.83 -9.40
CA LEU A 24 10.75 -3.25 -9.39
C LEU A 24 9.30 -3.51 -8.96
N ILE A 25 8.80 -2.81 -7.94
CA ILE A 25 7.38 -2.91 -7.57
C ILE A 25 6.51 -2.36 -8.70
N SER A 26 6.86 -1.18 -9.22
CA SER A 26 6.04 -0.50 -10.23
C SER A 26 5.88 -1.33 -11.50
N SER A 27 6.88 -2.11 -11.89
CA SER A 27 6.79 -3.02 -13.05
C SER A 27 5.84 -4.21 -12.83
N LYS A 28 5.58 -4.60 -11.57
CA LYS A 28 4.63 -5.65 -11.21
C LYS A 28 3.19 -5.15 -11.08
N LEU A 29 2.99 -3.84 -10.95
CA LEU A 29 1.68 -3.22 -10.88
C LEU A 29 1.10 -3.09 -12.28
N THR A 30 0.48 -4.18 -12.72
CA THR A 30 -0.25 -4.26 -13.98
C THR A 30 -1.74 -4.44 -13.71
N ILE A 31 -2.59 -4.09 -14.68
CA ILE A 31 -4.04 -4.36 -14.60
C ILE A 31 -4.30 -5.84 -14.34
N GLU A 32 -3.53 -6.73 -14.96
CA GLU A 32 -3.64 -8.18 -14.75
C GLU A 32 -3.43 -8.57 -13.29
N ASN A 33 -2.35 -8.11 -12.66
CA ASN A 33 -2.05 -8.47 -11.27
C ASN A 33 -3.02 -7.79 -10.28
N ILE A 34 -3.48 -6.57 -10.57
CA ILE A 34 -4.54 -5.92 -9.80
C ILE A 34 -5.85 -6.70 -9.94
N ASN A 35 -6.17 -7.24 -11.12
CA ASN A 35 -7.36 -8.06 -11.30
C ASN A 35 -7.29 -9.38 -10.53
N LYS A 36 -6.12 -10.01 -10.41
CA LYS A 36 -5.93 -11.18 -9.52
C LYS A 36 -6.25 -10.86 -8.06
N LEU A 37 -5.88 -9.67 -7.60
CA LEU A 37 -6.25 -9.19 -6.27
C LEU A 37 -7.77 -8.99 -6.11
N LEU A 38 -8.41 -8.44 -7.15
CA LEU A 38 -9.83 -8.07 -7.14
C LEU A 38 -10.80 -9.24 -7.45
N GLU A 39 -10.30 -10.35 -8.01
CA GLU A 39 -11.09 -11.49 -8.47
C GLU A 39 -11.99 -12.06 -7.37
N ARG A 40 -11.47 -12.19 -6.15
CA ARG A 40 -12.20 -12.71 -4.98
C ARG A 40 -13.36 -11.82 -4.53
N PHE A 41 -13.44 -10.60 -5.05
CA PHE A 41 -14.50 -9.64 -4.77
C PHE A 41 -15.46 -9.46 -5.96
N GLU A 42 -15.28 -10.25 -7.04
CA GLU A 42 -16.02 -10.12 -8.29
C GLU A 42 -15.88 -8.72 -8.93
N LEU A 43 -14.71 -8.11 -8.73
CA LEU A 43 -14.37 -6.77 -9.20
C LEU A 43 -13.33 -6.83 -10.32
N GLN A 44 -13.42 -5.87 -11.24
CA GLN A 44 -12.45 -5.70 -12.32
C GLN A 44 -11.91 -4.28 -12.34
N CYS A 45 -10.59 -4.15 -12.27
CA CYS A 45 -9.87 -2.91 -12.50
C CYS A 45 -9.88 -2.56 -13.99
N ILE A 46 -10.33 -1.34 -14.29
CA ILE A 46 -10.42 -0.79 -15.64
C ILE A 46 -9.24 0.11 -15.92
N SER A 47 -8.87 0.93 -14.93
CA SER A 47 -7.67 1.73 -14.98
C SER A 47 -7.18 2.02 -13.57
N PHE A 48 -5.91 2.35 -13.47
CA PHE A 48 -5.33 2.87 -12.24
C PHE A 48 -4.30 3.94 -12.58
N GLU A 49 -4.20 4.94 -11.72
CA GLU A 49 -3.28 6.06 -11.88
C GLU A 49 -2.56 6.32 -10.57
N ARG A 50 -1.27 6.66 -10.66
CA ARG A 50 -0.50 7.06 -9.48
C ARG A 50 -0.91 8.47 -9.08
N LEU A 51 -1.36 8.62 -7.84
CA LEU A 51 -1.60 9.94 -7.26
C LEU A 51 -0.26 10.62 -6.98
N GLN A 52 -0.10 11.84 -7.49
CA GLN A 52 1.05 12.67 -7.13
C GLN A 52 0.87 13.17 -5.71
N THR A 53 1.57 12.55 -4.77
CA THR A 53 1.58 12.97 -3.36
C THR A 53 2.87 13.70 -3.03
N SER A 54 2.77 14.72 -2.17
CA SER A 54 3.94 15.41 -1.60
C SER A 54 4.79 14.48 -0.73
N GLY A 55 4.21 13.40 -0.21
CA GLY A 55 4.91 12.34 0.52
C GLY A 55 5.69 11.41 -0.41
N ARG A 56 6.97 11.16 -0.09
CA ARG A 56 7.89 10.33 -0.90
C ARG A 56 7.92 8.84 -0.54
N ILE A 57 7.22 8.43 0.52
CA ILE A 57 7.48 7.13 1.14
C ILE A 57 6.60 6.02 0.56
N ASN A 58 5.30 6.28 0.38
CA ASN A 58 4.36 5.28 -0.13
C ASN A 58 4.00 5.57 -1.59
N LEU A 59 3.74 4.52 -2.36
CA LEU A 59 3.17 4.65 -3.70
C LEU A 59 1.65 4.57 -3.56
N ILE A 60 0.93 5.60 -3.97
CA ILE A 60 -0.52 5.68 -3.82
C ILE A 60 -1.13 5.72 -5.22
N PHE A 61 -2.10 4.84 -5.45
CA PHE A 61 -2.78 4.71 -6.73
C PHE A 61 -4.30 4.84 -6.53
N ASN A 62 -4.95 5.59 -7.42
CA ASN A 62 -6.40 5.59 -7.57
C ASN A 62 -6.78 4.51 -8.58
N LEU A 63 -7.66 3.60 -8.20
CA LEU A 63 -8.15 2.49 -9.02
C LEU A 63 -9.60 2.77 -9.41
N LYS A 64 -9.89 2.73 -10.70
CA LYS A 64 -11.26 2.71 -11.23
C LYS A 64 -11.65 1.26 -11.46
N VAL A 65 -12.68 0.84 -10.75
CA VAL A 65 -13.10 -0.56 -10.67
C VAL A 65 -14.57 -0.66 -11.06
N GLN A 66 -14.94 -1.76 -11.72
CA GLN A 66 -16.31 -2.08 -12.07
C GLN A 66 -16.67 -3.45 -11.51
N SER A 67 -17.89 -3.54 -10.98
CA SER A 67 -18.54 -4.81 -10.68
C SER A 67 -19.39 -5.24 -11.87
N LYS A 68 -19.64 -6.55 -12.02
CA LYS A 68 -20.55 -7.10 -13.04
C LYS A 68 -21.96 -6.49 -12.96
N THR A 69 -22.38 -5.99 -11.80
CA THR A 69 -23.76 -5.59 -11.51
C THR A 69 -23.93 -4.13 -11.11
N SER A 70 -22.86 -3.32 -11.07
CA SER A 70 -22.94 -1.97 -10.51
C SER A 70 -22.14 -0.95 -11.29
N SER A 71 -22.43 0.33 -10.99
CA SER A 71 -21.67 1.48 -11.46
C SER A 71 -20.20 1.40 -11.03
N TYR A 72 -19.37 2.18 -11.71
CA TYR A 72 -17.95 2.31 -11.38
C TYR A 72 -17.76 2.74 -9.93
N MET A 73 -16.77 2.14 -9.28
CA MET A 73 -16.32 2.43 -7.93
C MET A 73 -14.85 2.84 -7.97
N GLU A 74 -14.44 3.67 -7.03
CA GLU A 74 -13.05 4.09 -6.89
C GLU A 74 -12.45 3.57 -5.58
N PHE A 75 -11.22 3.07 -5.68
CA PHE A 75 -10.45 2.58 -4.55
C PHE A 75 -9.08 3.26 -4.51
N ILE A 76 -8.49 3.33 -3.32
CA ILE A 76 -7.10 3.68 -3.14
C ILE A 76 -6.30 2.40 -2.89
N LEU A 77 -5.35 2.12 -3.77
CA LEU A 77 -4.30 1.14 -3.53
C LEU A 77 -3.06 1.87 -3.04
N LYS A 78 -2.73 1.66 -1.78
CA LYS A 78 -1.52 2.19 -1.17
C LYS A 78 -0.52 1.06 -1.01
N ILE A 79 0.69 1.28 -1.51
CA ILE A 79 1.80 0.34 -1.42
C ILE A 79 2.85 0.93 -0.49
N SER A 80 3.27 0.12 0.48
CA SER A 80 4.33 0.47 1.42
C SER A 80 5.65 0.68 0.69
N ASN A 81 6.54 1.45 1.29
CA ASN A 81 7.91 1.52 0.79
C ASN A 81 8.55 0.12 0.83
N PRO A 82 9.01 -0.44 -0.31
CA PRO A 82 9.64 -1.77 -0.34
C PRO A 82 10.92 -1.88 0.47
N HIS A 83 11.51 -0.75 0.84
CA HIS A 83 12.82 -0.73 1.45
C HIS A 83 12.82 -1.47 2.80
N ARG A 84 13.87 -2.28 3.04
CA ARG A 84 13.97 -3.24 4.17
C ARG A 84 13.59 -2.69 5.56
N TYR A 85 13.86 -1.41 5.83
CA TYR A 85 13.56 -0.79 7.14
C TYR A 85 12.08 -0.48 7.36
N TRP A 86 11.26 -0.48 6.30
CA TRP A 86 9.85 -0.12 6.35
C TRP A 86 8.91 -1.33 6.21
N LYS A 87 9.50 -2.52 6.01
CA LYS A 87 8.75 -3.77 5.83
C LYS A 87 8.00 -4.18 7.11
N GLU A 88 6.90 -4.89 6.91
CA GLU A 88 6.02 -5.57 7.86
C GLU A 88 5.28 -4.67 8.84
N TYR A 89 5.99 -3.92 9.67
CA TYR A 89 5.40 -3.23 10.82
C TYR A 89 4.54 -2.04 10.42
N ARG A 90 4.87 -1.36 9.31
CA ARG A 90 4.19 -0.14 8.91
C ARG A 90 2.74 -0.38 8.51
N ILE A 91 2.51 -1.32 7.59
CA ILE A 91 1.16 -1.64 7.12
C ILE A 91 0.35 -2.30 8.24
N LYS A 92 0.97 -3.21 9.00
CA LYS A 92 0.31 -3.86 10.15
C LYS A 92 -0.21 -2.84 11.17
N ASN A 93 0.65 -1.91 11.59
CA ASN A 93 0.28 -0.88 12.56
C ASN A 93 -0.83 0.03 12.04
N GLU A 94 -0.76 0.41 10.76
CA GLU A 94 -1.77 1.28 10.16
C GLU A 94 -3.13 0.60 10.07
N VAL A 95 -3.18 -0.64 9.57
CA VAL A 95 -4.42 -1.42 9.48
C VAL A 95 -5.07 -1.61 10.85
N TYR A 96 -4.29 -1.99 11.86
CA TYR A 96 -4.81 -2.19 13.21
C TYR A 96 -5.27 -0.89 13.86
N THR A 97 -4.56 0.22 13.62
CA THR A 97 -4.98 1.52 14.13
C THR A 97 -6.29 1.95 13.48
N MET A 98 -6.42 1.80 12.17
CA MET A 98 -7.67 2.11 11.46
C MET A 98 -8.83 1.23 11.93
N GLY A 99 -8.60 -0.07 12.11
CA GLY A 99 -9.60 -0.99 12.66
C GLY A 99 -10.05 -0.57 14.06
N TYR A 100 -9.09 -0.30 14.96
CA TYR A 100 -9.38 0.17 16.31
C TYR A 100 -10.22 1.46 16.30
N LEU A 101 -9.84 2.44 15.48
CA LEU A 101 -10.58 3.70 15.40
C LEU A 101 -11.98 3.53 14.83
N LEU A 102 -12.17 2.67 13.82
CA LEU A 102 -13.49 2.35 13.27
C LEU A 102 -14.41 1.69 14.31
N GLU A 103 -13.85 0.87 15.19
CA GLU A 103 -14.61 0.16 16.24
C GLU A 103 -14.93 1.05 17.46
N HIS A 104 -14.03 1.98 17.80
CA HIS A 104 -14.09 2.70 19.08
C HIS A 104 -14.41 4.20 18.94
N THR A 105 -14.56 4.71 17.72
CA THR A 105 -14.83 6.13 17.47
C THR A 105 -15.88 6.30 16.38
N THR A 106 -16.41 7.51 16.28
CA THR A 106 -17.31 7.92 15.19
C THR A 106 -16.59 8.69 14.08
N ILE A 107 -15.25 8.70 14.10
CA ILE A 107 -14.46 9.42 13.11
C ILE A 107 -14.64 8.73 11.74
N PRO A 108 -15.04 9.47 10.70
CA PRO A 108 -15.16 8.90 9.36
C PRO A 108 -13.76 8.51 8.85
N LEU A 109 -13.58 7.22 8.59
CA LEU A 109 -12.33 6.65 8.06
C LEU A 109 -12.61 5.78 6.83
N PRO A 110 -11.67 5.70 5.88
CA PRO A 110 -11.81 4.81 4.73
C PRO A 110 -11.91 3.36 5.20
N LYS A 111 -12.86 2.61 4.64
CA LYS A 111 -12.92 1.17 4.90
C LYS A 111 -11.78 0.45 4.19
N ILE A 112 -11.04 -0.36 4.93
CA ILE A 112 -10.04 -1.25 4.36
C ILE A 112 -10.77 -2.45 3.75
N PHE A 113 -10.49 -2.70 2.47
CA PHE A 113 -11.07 -3.79 1.69
C PHE A 113 -10.17 -5.03 1.66
N ASP A 114 -8.86 -4.80 1.54
CA ASP A 114 -7.84 -5.82 1.63
C ASP A 114 -6.50 -5.22 2.06
N TYR A 115 -5.58 -6.05 2.54
CA TYR A 115 -4.21 -5.66 2.80
C TYR A 115 -3.27 -6.87 2.79
N SER A 116 -1.99 -6.63 2.49
CA SER A 116 -0.92 -7.60 2.76
C SER A 116 0.20 -6.93 3.53
N VAL A 117 0.65 -7.59 4.59
CA VAL A 117 1.83 -7.19 5.39
C VAL A 117 3.09 -7.99 5.03
N ASN A 118 2.97 -9.02 4.20
CA ASN A 118 4.08 -9.87 3.80
C ASN A 118 4.28 -9.80 2.28
N PHE A 119 5.48 -9.41 1.86
CA PHE A 119 5.88 -9.33 0.47
C PHE A 119 5.82 -10.68 -0.26
N GLU A 120 6.24 -11.77 0.37
CA GLU A 120 6.43 -13.08 -0.25
C GLU A 120 5.10 -13.76 -0.57
N THR A 121 4.11 -13.59 0.29
CA THR A 121 2.77 -14.18 0.12
C THR A 121 1.79 -13.24 -0.57
N SER A 122 2.21 -12.00 -0.88
CA SER A 122 1.36 -11.00 -1.52
C SER A 122 1.16 -11.31 -3.00
N ILE A 123 -0.09 -11.24 -3.46
CA ILE A 123 -0.46 -11.34 -4.88
C ILE A 123 0.28 -10.28 -5.73
N LEU A 124 0.50 -9.09 -5.16
CA LEU A 124 1.20 -7.99 -5.84
C LEU A 124 2.73 -8.02 -5.63
N SER A 125 3.25 -9.04 -4.94
CA SER A 125 4.65 -9.08 -4.47
C SER A 125 5.03 -7.77 -3.76
N CYS A 126 4.16 -7.24 -2.91
CA CYS A 126 4.42 -6.05 -2.12
C CYS A 126 3.48 -5.97 -0.92
N GLU A 127 3.83 -5.14 0.05
CA GLU A 127 2.93 -4.80 1.14
C GLU A 127 2.00 -3.68 0.71
N TYR A 128 0.70 -3.85 0.93
CA TYR A 128 -0.31 -2.91 0.45
C TYR A 128 -1.51 -2.82 1.38
N ILE A 129 -2.28 -1.75 1.20
CA ILE A 129 -3.65 -1.56 1.70
C ILE A 129 -4.49 -1.16 0.50
N LEU A 130 -5.56 -1.92 0.26
CA LEU A 130 -6.64 -1.56 -0.65
C LEU A 130 -7.79 -1.03 0.21
N MET A 131 -8.21 0.20 -0.04
CA MET A 131 -9.25 0.86 0.75
C MET A 131 -10.19 1.69 -0.12
N GLU A 132 -11.36 1.99 0.42
CA GLU A 132 -12.32 2.91 -0.17
C GLU A 132 -11.68 4.28 -0.46
N LYS A 133 -12.04 4.89 -1.59
CA LYS A 133 -11.72 6.29 -1.84
C LYS A 133 -12.76 7.19 -1.18
N ILE A 134 -12.35 8.00 -0.21
CA ILE A 134 -13.21 9.05 0.35
C ILE A 134 -13.12 10.30 -0.51
N HIS A 135 -14.28 10.82 -0.94
CA HIS A 135 -14.37 12.09 -1.65
C HIS A 135 -14.38 13.25 -0.66
N GLY A 136 -13.26 13.97 -0.59
CA GLY A 136 -13.20 15.25 0.13
C GLY A 136 -14.00 16.33 -0.61
N HIS A 137 -14.59 17.25 0.15
CA HIS A 137 -15.09 18.52 -0.37
C HIS A 137 -14.11 19.59 0.10
N THR A 138 -13.67 20.46 -0.81
CA THR A 138 -12.71 21.54 -0.50
C THR A 138 -13.44 22.84 -0.28
#